data_AF-A0A6G1SWT7-F1
#
_entry.id   AF-A0A6G1SWT7-F1
#
_cell.length_a   1.000
_cell.length_b   1.000
_cell.length_c   1.000
_cell.angle_alpha   90.00
_cell.angle_beta   90.00
_cell.angle_gamma   90.00
#
_symmetry.space_group_name_H-M   'P 1'
#
loop_
_entity.id
_entity.type
_entity.pdbx_description
1 polymer ?
#
loop_
_entity_poly.entity_id
_entity_poly.type
_entity_poly.pdbx_seq_one_letter_code
_entity_poly.pdbx_strand_id
1 'polypeptide(L)'
;MPSETSPWWQAKVAELTENAADNAPTTDIYRKVVRLAADEEAAIPNDERMRSPAERTVRDLVKAHRARSPEERGPFRHVRWPETFISGLLPWEAARTVLDVLPINPERRITVGWARWYYRLCLAAPDAPRADLHWSATNIAQCEALELPVDWRALECWLALSPWEGEEAAQRYHDACQAQRIERWFRGATRDMRLNELRAFARAWNIPIREIKKGGE
;
A
#
# COMPACT_ATOMS: atom_id res chain seq x y z
N MET A 1 14.25 -8.09 -24.52
CA MET A 1 14.44 -7.46 -23.20
C MET A 1 13.35 -7.99 -22.29
N PRO A 2 13.66 -8.54 -21.10
CA PRO A 2 12.62 -8.96 -20.17
C PRO A 2 11.82 -7.71 -19.81
N SER A 3 10.52 -7.71 -20.08
CA SER A 3 9.65 -6.62 -19.61
C SER A 3 9.75 -6.61 -18.10
N GLU A 4 10.33 -5.56 -17.54
CA GLU A 4 10.33 -5.34 -16.09
C GLU A 4 8.90 -5.45 -15.61
N THR A 5 8.64 -6.49 -14.82
CA THR A 5 7.31 -6.70 -14.27
C THR A 5 7.08 -5.59 -13.26
N SER A 6 5.99 -4.84 -13.45
CA SER A 6 5.63 -3.73 -12.56
C SER A 6 5.83 -4.15 -11.11
N PRO A 7 6.52 -3.34 -10.28
CA PRO A 7 6.71 -3.63 -8.87
C PRO A 7 5.37 -4.02 -8.22
N TRP A 8 4.28 -3.30 -8.54
CA TRP A 8 2.94 -3.59 -8.02
C TRP A 8 2.52 -5.06 -8.23
N TRP A 9 2.77 -5.64 -9.42
CA TRP A 9 2.50 -7.05 -9.69
C TRP A 9 3.37 -7.98 -8.85
N GLN A 10 4.61 -7.60 -8.53
CA GLN A 10 5.48 -8.38 -7.66
C GLN A 10 4.93 -8.45 -6.24
N ALA A 11 4.54 -7.31 -5.65
CA ALA A 11 3.90 -7.28 -4.33
C ALA A 11 2.57 -8.05 -4.32
N LYS A 12 1.76 -7.93 -5.37
CA LYS A 12 0.49 -8.68 -5.44
C LYS A 12 0.68 -10.18 -5.58
N VAL A 13 1.67 -10.62 -6.36
CA VAL A 13 2.01 -12.05 -6.42
C VAL A 13 2.52 -12.54 -5.06
N ALA A 14 3.35 -11.76 -4.36
CA ALA A 14 3.81 -12.08 -3.01
C ALA A 14 2.64 -12.24 -2.03
N GLU A 15 1.73 -11.26 -1.98
CA GLU A 15 0.51 -11.30 -1.16
C GLU A 15 -0.35 -12.54 -1.48
N LEU A 16 -0.64 -12.79 -2.76
CA LEU A 16 -1.43 -13.94 -3.18
C LEU A 16 -0.75 -15.28 -2.85
N THR A 17 0.58 -15.32 -2.93
CA THR A 17 1.36 -16.52 -2.61
C THR A 17 1.29 -16.85 -1.12
N GLU A 18 1.46 -15.85 -0.26
CA GLU A 18 1.50 -16.04 1.19
C GLU A 18 0.12 -16.37 1.78
N ASN A 19 -0.96 -15.96 1.11
CA ASN A 19 -2.33 -16.15 1.58
C ASN A 19 -3.10 -17.26 0.84
N ALA A 20 -2.43 -17.97 -0.08
CA ALA A 20 -3.01 -19.16 -0.68
C ALA A 20 -3.04 -20.33 0.32
N ALA A 21 -3.89 -21.33 0.06
CA ALA A 21 -3.83 -22.57 0.82
C ALA A 21 -2.44 -23.21 0.71
N ASP A 22 -2.03 -23.95 1.73
CA ASP A 22 -0.73 -24.64 1.73
C ASP A 22 -0.60 -25.48 0.45
N ASN A 23 0.53 -25.31 -0.24
CA ASN A 23 0.83 -25.97 -1.52
C ASN A 23 -0.09 -25.59 -2.70
N ALA A 24 -0.78 -24.44 -2.64
CA ALA A 24 -1.54 -23.96 -3.78
C ALA A 24 -0.68 -23.94 -5.07
N PRO A 25 -1.17 -24.54 -6.17
CA PRO A 25 -0.50 -24.50 -7.45
C PRO A 25 -0.26 -23.06 -7.92
N THR A 26 0.89 -22.81 -8.54
CA THR A 26 1.18 -21.51 -9.17
C THR A 26 0.10 -21.12 -10.19
N THR A 27 -0.56 -22.09 -10.84
CA THR A 27 -1.67 -21.85 -11.76
C THR A 27 -2.86 -21.17 -11.08
N ASP A 28 -3.13 -21.46 -9.80
CA ASP A 28 -4.21 -20.81 -9.07
C ASP A 28 -3.86 -19.38 -8.71
N ILE A 29 -2.59 -19.13 -8.34
CA ILE A 29 -2.06 -17.76 -8.14
C ILE A 29 -2.18 -16.98 -9.46
N TYR A 30 -1.78 -17.57 -10.58
CA TYR A 30 -1.91 -16.96 -11.89
C TYR A 30 -3.36 -16.65 -12.28
N ARG A 31 -4.31 -17.58 -12.04
CA ARG A 31 -5.75 -17.33 -12.27
C ARG A 31 -6.25 -16.14 -11.44
N LYS A 32 -5.81 -16.01 -10.19
CA LYS A 32 -6.16 -14.86 -9.34
C LYS A 32 -5.54 -13.56 -9.89
N VAL A 33 -4.30 -13.58 -10.35
CA VAL A 33 -3.64 -12.45 -11.01
C VAL A 33 -4.41 -12.01 -12.26
N VAL A 34 -4.80 -12.95 -13.13
CA VAL A 34 -5.59 -12.65 -14.33
C VAL A 34 -6.96 -12.10 -13.98
N ARG A 35 -7.63 -12.65 -12.96
CA ARG A 35 -8.92 -12.11 -12.48
C ARG A 35 -8.78 -10.69 -11.95
N LEU A 36 -7.76 -10.43 -11.13
CA LEU A 36 -7.47 -9.07 -10.65
C LEU A 36 -7.18 -8.13 -11.82
N ALA A 37 -6.40 -8.57 -12.81
CA ALA A 37 -6.14 -7.79 -14.01
C ALA A 37 -7.43 -7.50 -14.78
N ALA A 38 -8.36 -8.45 -14.88
CA ALA A 38 -9.64 -8.26 -15.56
C ALA A 38 -10.59 -7.33 -14.79
N ASP A 39 -10.65 -7.46 -13.46
CA ASP A 39 -11.43 -6.58 -12.59
C ASP A 39 -10.88 -5.14 -12.66
N GLU A 40 -9.55 -4.98 -12.78
CA GLU A 40 -8.90 -3.70 -13.04
C GLU A 40 -9.13 -3.21 -14.48
N GLU A 41 -9.07 -4.09 -15.47
CA GLU A 41 -9.25 -3.77 -16.89
C GLU A 41 -10.66 -3.25 -17.18
N ALA A 42 -11.68 -3.76 -16.49
CA ALA A 42 -13.05 -3.26 -16.53
C ALA A 42 -13.18 -1.83 -15.96
N ALA A 43 -12.24 -1.39 -15.13
CA ALA A 43 -12.24 -0.09 -14.46
C ALA A 43 -11.36 0.99 -15.15
N ILE A 44 -10.67 0.66 -16.26
CA ILE A 44 -9.63 1.50 -16.88
C ILE A 44 -9.76 1.58 -18.42
N PRO A 45 -9.64 2.78 -19.04
CA PRO A 45 -9.56 2.95 -20.49
C PRO A 45 -8.37 2.18 -21.14
N ASN A 46 -8.54 1.76 -22.40
CA ASN A 46 -7.64 0.85 -23.15
C ASN A 46 -6.13 1.19 -23.08
N ASP A 47 -5.81 2.47 -23.00
CA ASP A 47 -4.48 3.05 -23.24
C ASP A 47 -3.58 2.96 -21.98
N GLU A 48 -4.16 2.61 -20.82
CA GLU A 48 -3.50 2.66 -19.50
C GLU A 48 -3.38 1.30 -18.82
N ARG A 49 -3.75 0.22 -19.53
CA ARG A 49 -3.79 -1.13 -18.96
C ARG A 49 -2.40 -1.58 -18.54
N MET A 50 -2.18 -1.76 -17.22
CA MET A 50 -1.04 -2.55 -16.75
C MET A 50 -1.23 -3.96 -17.27
N ARG A 51 -0.38 -4.37 -18.23
CA ARG A 51 -0.46 -5.73 -18.75
C ARG A 51 -0.23 -6.69 -17.59
N SER A 52 -1.17 -7.62 -17.41
CA SER A 52 -0.99 -8.75 -16.50
C SER A 52 0.35 -9.42 -16.83
N PRO A 53 1.14 -9.80 -15.81
CA PRO A 53 2.36 -10.56 -16.04
C PRO A 53 2.00 -11.90 -16.71
N ALA A 54 2.88 -12.38 -17.56
CA ALA A 54 2.73 -13.70 -18.17
C ALA A 54 2.82 -14.80 -17.09
N GLU A 55 2.23 -15.98 -17.35
CA GLU A 55 2.25 -17.09 -16.39
C GLU A 55 3.68 -17.46 -15.95
N ARG A 56 4.63 -17.46 -16.88
CA ARG A 56 6.05 -17.71 -16.57
C ARG A 56 6.60 -16.69 -15.57
N THR A 57 6.30 -15.42 -15.77
CA THR A 57 6.69 -14.34 -14.85
C THR A 57 6.08 -14.55 -13.46
N VAL A 58 4.79 -14.88 -13.38
CA VAL A 58 4.14 -15.18 -12.09
C VAL A 58 4.82 -16.36 -11.41
N ARG A 59 5.17 -17.41 -12.15
CA ARG A 59 5.91 -18.57 -11.61
C ARG A 59 7.27 -18.18 -11.04
N ASP A 60 8.01 -17.34 -11.75
CA ASP A 60 9.32 -16.86 -11.31
C ASP A 60 9.18 -16.00 -10.04
N LEU A 61 8.17 -15.13 -9.97
CA LEU A 61 7.86 -14.33 -8.78
C LEU A 61 7.43 -15.16 -7.57
N VAL A 62 6.56 -16.17 -7.77
CA VAL A 62 6.16 -17.11 -6.71
C VAL A 62 7.37 -17.85 -6.18
N LYS A 63 8.26 -18.32 -7.06
CA LYS A 63 9.50 -19.01 -6.69
C LYS A 63 10.41 -18.09 -5.88
N ALA A 64 10.62 -16.85 -6.36
CA ALA A 64 11.45 -15.87 -5.68
C ALA A 64 10.91 -15.52 -4.29
N HIS A 65 9.60 -15.30 -4.17
CA HIS A 65 8.97 -15.00 -2.87
C HIS A 65 9.06 -16.17 -1.89
N ARG A 66 8.80 -17.40 -2.34
CA ARG A 66 8.90 -18.60 -1.48
C ARG A 66 10.32 -18.88 -0.97
N ALA A 67 11.34 -18.40 -1.68
CA ALA A 67 12.74 -18.51 -1.28
C ALA A 67 13.16 -17.49 -0.20
N ARG A 68 12.32 -16.48 0.08
CA ARG A 68 12.54 -15.49 1.15
C ARG A 68 12.35 -16.14 2.54
N SER A 69 13.00 -15.56 3.54
CA SER A 69 12.86 -15.98 4.94
C SER A 69 11.42 -15.79 5.47
N PRO A 70 10.99 -16.53 6.51
CA PRO A 70 9.69 -16.30 7.15
C PRO A 70 9.47 -14.85 7.59
N GLU A 71 10.51 -14.17 8.04
CA GLU A 71 10.49 -12.77 8.49
C GLU A 71 10.21 -11.80 7.34
N GLU A 72 10.81 -12.03 6.17
CA GLU A 72 10.58 -11.22 4.95
C GLU A 72 9.21 -11.48 4.32
N ARG A 73 8.66 -12.69 4.51
CA ARG A 73 7.33 -13.07 4.01
C ARG A 73 6.21 -12.62 4.93
N GLY A 74 6.45 -12.57 6.24
CA GLY A 74 5.49 -12.20 7.27
C GLY A 74 4.66 -10.94 6.96
N PRO A 75 5.24 -9.83 6.49
CA PRO A 75 4.50 -8.62 6.13
C PRO A 75 3.41 -8.81 5.06
N PHE A 76 3.52 -9.83 4.20
CA PHE A 76 2.55 -10.11 3.14
C PHE A 76 1.39 -10.99 3.60
N ARG A 77 1.46 -11.58 4.80
CA ARG A 77 0.35 -12.35 5.40
C ARG A 77 -0.83 -11.42 5.66
N HIS A 78 -2.04 -11.94 5.45
CA HIS A 78 -3.26 -11.30 5.91
C HIS A 78 -3.35 -11.37 7.42
N VAL A 79 -3.85 -10.30 8.03
CA VAL A 79 -4.15 -10.28 9.46
C VAL A 79 -5.29 -11.26 9.75
N ARG A 80 -5.07 -12.15 10.71
CA ARG A 80 -6.04 -13.09 11.26
C ARG A 80 -6.08 -12.92 12.77
N TRP A 81 -7.28 -12.67 13.29
CA TRP A 81 -7.50 -12.64 14.72
C TRP A 81 -7.94 -14.02 15.19
N PRO A 82 -7.29 -14.60 16.23
CA PRO A 82 -6.21 -14.05 17.06
C PRO A 82 -4.78 -14.42 16.61
N GLU A 83 -4.62 -15.24 15.57
CA GLU A 83 -3.36 -15.93 15.24
C GLU A 83 -2.19 -14.98 14.94
N THR A 84 -2.44 -13.86 14.26
CA THR A 84 -1.41 -12.85 13.95
C THR A 84 -0.80 -12.24 15.22
N PHE A 85 -1.58 -12.10 16.28
CA PHE A 85 -1.16 -11.48 17.55
C PHE A 85 -0.46 -12.50 18.45
N ILE A 86 -0.97 -13.74 18.49
CA ILE A 86 -0.34 -14.86 19.21
C ILE A 86 1.05 -15.16 18.64
N SER A 87 1.20 -15.11 17.31
CA SER A 87 2.48 -15.38 16.62
C SER A 87 3.48 -14.22 16.72
N GLY A 88 3.12 -13.09 17.32
CA GLY A 88 4.01 -11.93 17.47
C GLY A 88 4.24 -11.13 16.19
N LEU A 89 3.48 -11.38 15.12
CA LEU A 89 3.56 -10.59 13.88
C LEU A 89 3.04 -9.15 14.08
N LEU A 90 2.11 -8.97 15.03
CA LEU A 90 1.65 -7.68 15.53
C LEU A 90 1.56 -7.72 17.07
N PRO A 91 1.83 -6.61 17.77
CA PRO A 91 1.63 -6.51 19.21
C PRO A 91 0.13 -6.53 19.56
N TRP A 92 -0.24 -7.06 20.73
CA TRP A 92 -1.64 -7.15 21.17
C TRP A 92 -2.32 -5.79 21.31
N GLU A 93 -1.55 -4.76 21.62
CA GLU A 93 -1.97 -3.37 21.71
C GLU A 93 -2.50 -2.84 20.36
N ALA A 94 -2.02 -3.39 19.24
CA ALA A 94 -2.52 -3.04 17.91
C ALA A 94 -3.88 -3.67 17.57
N ALA A 95 -4.33 -4.67 18.34
CA ALA A 95 -5.51 -5.46 18.02
C ALA A 95 -6.74 -4.59 17.78
N ARG A 96 -7.06 -3.71 18.72
CA ARG A 96 -8.26 -2.86 18.59
C ARG A 96 -8.19 -1.96 17.36
N THR A 97 -7.09 -1.23 17.22
CA THR A 97 -6.86 -0.30 16.10
C THR A 97 -6.97 -1.00 14.73
N VAL A 98 -6.44 -2.22 14.62
CA VAL A 98 -6.46 -2.99 13.37
C VAL A 98 -7.84 -3.59 13.12
N LEU A 99 -8.50 -4.12 14.16
CA LEU A 99 -9.85 -4.67 14.07
C LEU A 99 -10.90 -3.61 13.73
N ASP A 100 -10.70 -2.34 14.09
CA ASP A 100 -11.59 -1.24 13.74
C ASP A 100 -11.66 -0.97 12.22
N VAL A 101 -10.65 -1.41 11.46
CA VAL A 101 -10.59 -1.20 10.01
C VAL A 101 -11.18 -2.38 9.22
N LEU A 102 -11.20 -3.59 9.79
CA LEU A 102 -11.71 -4.79 9.13
C LEU A 102 -13.18 -4.74 8.65
N PRO A 103 -14.14 -4.10 9.36
CA PRO A 103 -15.55 -4.08 8.96
C PRO A 103 -15.79 -3.35 7.63
N ILE A 104 -14.86 -2.48 7.23
CA ILE A 104 -15.02 -1.58 6.08
C ILE A 104 -14.86 -2.36 4.76
N ASN A 105 -14.17 -3.51 4.76
CA ASN A 105 -14.07 -4.34 3.57
C ASN A 105 -13.78 -5.81 3.91
N PRO A 106 -14.81 -6.65 4.15
CA PRO A 106 -14.61 -8.05 4.53
C PRO A 106 -13.90 -8.87 3.45
N GLU A 107 -13.95 -8.41 2.19
CA GLU A 107 -13.29 -9.07 1.05
C GLU A 107 -11.83 -8.65 0.87
N ARG A 108 -11.46 -7.43 1.28
CA ARG A 108 -10.06 -6.94 1.28
C ARG A 108 -9.42 -7.13 2.63
N ARG A 109 -8.86 -8.33 2.84
CA ARG A 109 -8.01 -8.63 3.99
C ARG A 109 -6.79 -7.70 3.99
N ILE A 110 -6.56 -7.00 5.09
CA ILE A 110 -5.37 -6.18 5.31
C ILE A 110 -4.15 -7.06 5.56
N THR A 111 -2.98 -6.65 5.07
CA THR A 111 -1.72 -7.34 5.33
C THR A 111 -1.12 -6.94 6.67
N VAL A 112 -0.25 -7.78 7.23
CA VAL A 112 0.51 -7.50 8.46
C VAL A 112 1.36 -6.23 8.29
N GLY A 113 2.03 -6.07 7.15
CA GLY A 113 2.85 -4.89 6.86
C GLY A 113 2.04 -3.61 6.91
N TRP A 114 0.85 -3.62 6.30
CA TRP A 114 -0.10 -2.51 6.34
C TRP A 114 -0.58 -2.20 7.78
N ALA A 115 -1.05 -3.23 8.49
CA ALA A 115 -1.59 -3.10 9.83
C ALA A 115 -0.55 -2.56 10.83
N ARG A 116 0.72 -2.99 10.68
CA ARG A 116 1.86 -2.50 11.46
C ARG A 116 2.07 -1.00 11.28
N TRP A 117 2.05 -0.49 10.05
CA TRP A 117 2.22 0.93 9.79
C TRP A 117 1.01 1.75 10.22
N TYR A 118 -0.20 1.25 9.98
CA TYR A 118 -1.43 1.90 10.43
C TYR A 118 -1.45 2.11 11.95
N TYR A 119 -1.08 1.06 12.71
CA TYR A 119 -0.97 1.15 14.16
C TYR A 119 0.06 2.19 14.60
N ARG A 120 1.28 2.16 14.03
CA ARG A 120 2.34 3.14 14.35
C ARG A 120 1.91 4.58 14.08
N LEU A 121 1.23 4.81 12.96
CA LEU A 121 0.71 6.13 12.61
C LEU A 121 -0.40 6.58 13.56
N CYS A 122 -1.28 5.67 13.99
CA CYS A 122 -2.29 5.97 15.02
C CYS A 122 -1.66 6.36 16.36
N LEU A 123 -0.52 5.77 16.73
CA LEU A 123 0.23 6.17 17.92
C LEU A 123 0.88 7.55 17.76
N ALA A 124 1.44 7.83 16.58
CA ALA A 124 2.15 9.08 16.32
C ALA A 124 1.21 10.28 16.14
N ALA A 125 0.01 10.06 15.61
CA ALA A 125 -0.95 11.09 15.25
C ALA A 125 -2.39 10.62 15.57
N PRO A 126 -2.77 10.54 16.86
CA PRO A 126 -4.04 9.95 17.29
C PRO A 126 -5.28 10.72 16.80
N ASP A 127 -5.14 12.03 16.63
CA ASP A 127 -6.22 12.94 16.21
C ASP A 127 -6.24 13.20 14.70
N ALA A 128 -5.30 12.61 13.94
CA ALA A 128 -5.30 12.76 12.50
C ALA A 128 -6.51 12.05 11.85
N PRO A 129 -7.01 12.58 10.71
CA PRO A 129 -8.07 11.93 9.96
C PRO A 129 -7.72 10.48 9.65
N ARG A 130 -8.65 9.56 9.94
CA ARG A 130 -8.43 8.12 9.73
C ARG A 130 -8.12 7.78 8.27
N ALA A 131 -8.67 8.55 7.33
CA ALA A 131 -8.38 8.43 5.90
C ALA A 131 -6.90 8.70 5.59
N ASP A 132 -6.32 9.74 6.19
CA ASP A 132 -4.91 10.13 6.00
C ASP A 132 -3.94 9.10 6.57
N LEU A 133 -4.26 8.58 7.77
CA LEU A 133 -3.49 7.51 8.41
C LEU A 133 -3.54 6.22 7.58
N HIS A 134 -4.71 5.87 7.08
CA HIS A 134 -4.92 4.69 6.24
C HIS A 134 -4.18 4.80 4.90
N TRP A 135 -4.21 5.97 4.28
CA TRP A 135 -3.45 6.27 3.06
C TRP A 135 -1.95 6.22 3.28
N SER A 136 -1.46 6.82 4.37
CA SER A 136 -0.05 6.81 4.73
C SER A 136 0.44 5.38 5.01
N ALA A 137 -0.32 4.60 5.77
CA ALA A 137 -0.02 3.20 6.05
C ALA A 137 0.08 2.37 4.77
N THR A 138 -0.84 2.63 3.84
CA THR A 138 -0.82 2.02 2.51
C THR A 138 0.47 2.34 1.76
N ASN A 139 0.79 3.62 1.61
CA ASN A 139 1.95 4.04 0.83
C ASN A 139 3.22 3.44 1.39
N ILE A 140 3.39 3.51 2.72
CA ILE A 140 4.59 2.96 3.36
C ILE A 140 4.65 1.45 3.17
N ALA A 141 3.56 0.72 3.46
CA ALA A 141 3.54 -0.73 3.31
C ALA A 141 3.76 -1.17 1.86
N GLN A 142 3.24 -0.41 0.89
CA GLN A 142 3.48 -0.66 -0.52
C GLN A 142 4.94 -0.37 -0.90
N CYS A 143 5.50 0.78 -0.52
CA CYS A 143 6.91 1.08 -0.77
C CYS A 143 7.84 0.01 -0.16
N GLU A 144 7.59 -0.41 1.09
CA GLU A 144 8.33 -1.51 1.70
C GLU A 144 8.20 -2.82 0.91
N ALA A 145 6.98 -3.19 0.52
CA ALA A 145 6.71 -4.41 -0.24
C ALA A 145 7.36 -4.39 -1.64
N LEU A 146 7.55 -3.21 -2.20
CA LEU A 146 8.13 -2.96 -3.52
C LEU A 146 9.62 -2.62 -3.48
N GLU A 147 10.22 -2.58 -2.28
CA GLU A 147 11.59 -2.13 -2.07
C GLU A 147 11.83 -0.72 -2.67
N LEU A 148 10.78 0.11 -2.71
CA LEU A 148 10.84 1.49 -3.16
C LEU A 148 11.23 2.42 -2.01
N PRO A 149 11.95 3.51 -2.29
CA PRO A 149 12.26 4.49 -1.27
C PRO A 149 10.96 5.08 -0.70
N VAL A 150 10.90 5.15 0.62
CA VAL A 150 9.91 5.93 1.35
C VAL A 150 10.53 7.29 1.66
N ASP A 151 9.82 8.37 1.33
CA ASP A 151 10.26 9.71 1.75
C ASP A 151 9.96 9.93 3.24
N TRP A 152 10.84 9.40 4.09
CA TRP A 152 10.71 9.52 5.54
C TRP A 152 10.73 10.98 6.02
N ARG A 153 11.40 11.90 5.30
CA ARG A 153 11.46 13.30 5.68
C ARG A 153 10.12 13.98 5.46
N ALA A 154 9.45 13.63 4.37
CA ALA A 154 8.09 14.07 4.14
C ALA A 154 7.12 13.57 5.22
N LEU A 155 7.20 12.29 5.61
CA LEU A 155 6.37 11.77 6.71
C LEU A 155 6.69 12.46 8.05
N GLU A 156 7.97 12.61 8.37
CA GLU A 156 8.42 13.29 9.60
C GLU A 156 7.88 14.72 9.67
N CYS A 157 7.94 15.47 8.57
CA CYS A 157 7.42 16.83 8.56
C CYS A 157 5.90 16.89 8.58
N TRP A 158 5.20 15.94 7.95
CA TRP A 158 3.76 15.80 8.10
C TRP A 158 3.37 15.57 9.57
N LEU A 159 4.10 14.70 10.28
CA LEU A 159 3.91 14.43 11.70
C LEU A 159 4.26 15.65 12.59
N ALA A 160 5.36 16.33 12.28
CA ALA A 160 5.85 17.45 13.10
C ALA A 160 5.03 18.74 12.94
N LEU A 161 4.42 18.94 11.76
CA LEU A 161 3.64 20.14 11.47
C LEU A 161 2.13 19.95 11.66
N SER A 162 1.69 18.72 11.93
CA SER A 162 0.30 18.36 12.26
C SER A 162 -0.76 19.13 11.46
N PRO A 163 -0.77 19.07 10.11
CA PRO A 163 -1.66 19.91 9.29
C PRO A 163 -3.16 19.67 9.54
N TRP A 164 -3.52 18.60 10.25
CA TRP A 164 -4.90 18.31 10.65
C TRP A 164 -5.36 19.08 11.90
N GLU A 165 -4.48 19.76 12.63
CA GLU A 165 -4.83 20.49 13.86
C GLU A 165 -5.51 21.84 13.59
N GLY A 166 -5.48 22.35 12.35
CA GLY A 166 -6.14 23.60 11.97
C GLY A 166 -5.50 24.28 10.76
N GLU A 167 -6.11 25.38 10.31
CA GLU A 167 -5.69 26.11 9.10
C GLU A 167 -4.26 26.64 9.18
N GLU A 168 -3.83 27.15 10.34
CA GLU A 168 -2.48 27.66 10.53
C GLU A 168 -1.42 26.54 10.43
N ALA A 169 -1.69 25.37 11.02
CA ALA A 169 -0.83 24.19 10.92
C ALA A 169 -0.75 23.68 9.47
N ALA A 170 -1.91 23.63 8.79
CA ALA A 170 -1.99 23.28 7.37
C ALA A 170 -1.17 24.24 6.49
N GLN A 171 -1.23 25.55 6.76
CA GLN A 171 -0.47 26.55 6.02
C GLN A 171 1.04 26.40 6.25
N ARG A 172 1.49 26.21 7.50
CA ARG A 172 2.92 25.95 7.81
C ARG A 172 3.44 24.72 7.08
N TYR A 173 2.66 23.64 7.03
CA TYR A 173 3.00 22.46 6.26
C TYR A 173 3.07 22.74 4.75
N HIS A 174 2.12 23.51 4.21
CA HIS A 174 2.13 23.91 2.81
C HIS A 174 3.37 24.74 2.45
N ASP A 175 3.71 25.74 3.26
CA ASP A 175 4.88 26.61 3.05
C ASP A 175 6.18 25.80 3.11
N ALA A 176 6.28 24.85 4.05
CA ALA A 176 7.42 23.94 4.16
C ALA A 176 7.59 23.06 2.91
N CYS A 177 6.48 22.61 2.31
CA CYS A 177 6.49 21.88 1.04
C CYS A 177 6.90 22.76 -0.16
N GLN A 178 6.39 24.01 -0.23
CA GLN A 178 6.66 24.93 -1.34
C GLN A 178 8.11 25.44 -1.35
N ALA A 179 8.71 25.62 -0.17
CA ALA A 179 10.10 26.01 -0.03
C ALA A 179 11.10 24.93 -0.51
N GLN A 180 10.62 23.83 -1.10
CA GLN A 180 11.39 22.65 -1.53
C GLN A 180 12.25 22.04 -0.42
N ARG A 181 11.90 22.32 0.84
CA ARG A 181 12.62 21.76 1.99
C ARG A 181 12.24 20.29 2.18
N ILE A 182 11.05 19.92 1.70
CA ILE A 182 10.43 18.60 1.89
C ILE A 182 9.48 18.35 0.70
N GLU A 183 9.43 17.15 0.14
CA GLU A 183 8.32 16.81 -0.76
C GLU A 183 7.03 16.69 0.06
N ARG A 184 5.88 17.11 -0.47
CA ARG A 184 4.62 16.91 0.27
C ARG A 184 4.44 15.40 0.45
N TRP A 185 4.30 14.89 1.66
CA TRP A 185 4.18 13.44 1.93
C TRP A 185 3.07 12.77 1.12
N PHE A 186 1.94 13.46 0.97
CA PHE A 186 0.84 13.01 0.13
C PHE A 186 1.12 13.09 -1.39
N ARG A 187 2.13 13.87 -1.81
CA ARG A 187 2.56 14.00 -3.21
C ARG A 187 3.83 13.22 -3.56
N GLY A 188 4.80 13.00 -2.67
CA GLY A 188 6.11 12.42 -3.03
C GLY A 188 6.00 11.03 -3.65
N ALA A 189 5.21 10.15 -3.03
CA ALA A 189 4.96 8.81 -3.58
C ALA A 189 4.20 8.80 -4.92
N THR A 190 3.55 9.91 -5.29
CA THR A 190 2.75 10.02 -6.52
C THR A 190 3.37 10.97 -7.56
N ARG A 191 4.32 11.82 -7.19
CA ARG A 191 4.93 12.79 -8.08
C ARG A 191 5.82 12.13 -9.13
N ASP A 192 6.53 11.09 -8.71
CA ASP A 192 7.35 10.23 -9.59
C ASP A 192 6.58 9.04 -10.14
N MET A 193 5.35 8.82 -9.67
CA MET A 193 4.46 7.86 -10.29
C MET A 193 4.14 8.32 -11.71
N ARG A 194 4.37 7.43 -12.66
CA ARG A 194 3.82 7.58 -14.00
C ARG A 194 2.32 7.81 -13.85
N LEU A 195 1.73 8.58 -14.75
CA LEU A 195 0.30 8.91 -14.71
C LEU A 195 -0.59 7.67 -14.49
N ASN A 196 -0.18 6.51 -15.01
CA ASN A 196 -0.90 5.24 -14.84
C ASN A 196 -0.80 4.68 -13.41
N GLU A 197 0.33 4.84 -12.73
CA GLU A 197 0.52 4.44 -11.33
C GLU A 197 -0.28 5.36 -10.40
N LEU A 198 -0.27 6.67 -10.67
CA LEU A 198 -1.06 7.68 -9.95
C LEU A 198 -2.56 7.41 -10.02
N ARG A 199 -3.03 6.95 -11.19
CA ARG A 199 -4.45 6.67 -11.45
C ARG A 199 -4.88 5.29 -10.95
N ALA A 200 -4.00 4.28 -10.98
CA ALA A 200 -4.23 2.99 -10.34
C ALA A 200 -4.33 3.16 -8.82
N PHE A 201 -3.46 3.99 -8.27
CA PHE A 201 -3.46 4.41 -6.89
C PHE A 201 -4.76 5.14 -6.50
N ALA A 202 -5.14 6.18 -7.22
CA ALA A 202 -6.42 6.88 -7.00
C ALA A 202 -7.63 5.94 -6.94
N ARG A 203 -7.66 4.93 -7.82
CA ARG A 203 -8.78 3.99 -7.96
C ARG A 203 -8.78 2.86 -6.94
N ALA A 204 -7.62 2.33 -6.57
CA ALA A 204 -7.50 1.34 -5.50
C ALA A 204 -8.14 1.82 -4.19
N TRP A 205 -8.23 3.14 -4.01
CA TRP A 205 -8.67 3.82 -2.80
C TRP A 205 -9.91 4.71 -2.99
N ASN A 206 -10.58 4.65 -4.15
CA ASN A 206 -11.78 5.43 -4.47
C ASN A 206 -11.62 6.96 -4.29
N ILE A 207 -10.44 7.50 -4.61
CA ILE A 207 -10.13 8.93 -4.56
C ILE A 207 -10.20 9.49 -5.98
N PRO A 208 -10.96 10.57 -6.24
CA PRO A 208 -10.95 11.20 -7.56
C PRO A 208 -9.54 11.68 -7.93
N ILE A 209 -9.02 11.29 -9.10
CA ILE A 209 -7.71 11.76 -9.60
C ILE A 209 -7.62 13.30 -9.63
N ARG A 210 -8.75 13.97 -9.86
CA ARG A 210 -8.86 15.42 -9.79
C ARG A 210 -8.61 15.98 -8.39
N GLU A 211 -8.87 15.25 -7.32
CA GLU A 211 -8.55 15.65 -5.94
C GLU A 211 -7.07 15.44 -5.62
N ILE A 212 -6.45 14.42 -6.22
CA ILE A 212 -5.00 14.23 -6.21
C ILE A 212 -4.29 15.38 -6.96
N LYS A 213 -4.90 15.89 -8.04
CA LYS A 213 -4.38 17.03 -8.83
C LYS A 213 -4.77 18.42 -8.29
N LYS A 214 -5.95 18.60 -7.69
CA LYS A 214 -6.45 19.90 -7.17
C LYS A 214 -5.75 20.37 -5.91
N GLY A 215 -5.10 19.49 -5.17
CA GLY A 215 -4.12 19.92 -4.18
C GLY A 215 -2.85 20.52 -4.80
N GLY A 216 -2.83 20.79 -6.11
CA GLY A 216 -1.69 21.23 -6.92
C GLY A 216 -1.73 22.68 -7.43
N GLU A 217 -2.84 23.39 -7.23
CA GLU A 217 -2.93 24.86 -7.32
C GLU A 217 -3.04 25.42 -5.90
#